data_AF-A0AAD5VRG8-F1
#
_entry.id   AF-A0AAD5VRG8-F1
#
_cell.length_a   1.000
_cell.length_b   1.000
_cell.length_c   1.000
_cell.angle_alpha   90.00
_cell.angle_beta   90.00
_cell.angle_gamma   90.00
#
_symmetry.space_group_name_H-M   'P 1'
#
loop_
_entity.id
_entity.type
_entity.pdbx_description
1 polymer ?
#
loop_
_entity_poly.entity_id
_entity_poly.type
_entity_poly.pdbx_seq_one_letter_code
_entity_poly.pdbx_strand_id
1 'polypeptide(L)'
;MFSSRLTLALTFVLSSVTSVRCHGYVQQITNAGNTYTGYLPYTDPYMSPTPERIVRKIPGNGPVTDLSLIDVQCNGYSAGGVVGSAPAPIYATVAAGSQLALNWTTWPDSHVGPMITYMALSPSDITSWLPGTSAVWFKVNEMGKDSSGKWASTDILTANDSIYTFTIPKNLKPGQYIVRHEIIALHAAYTYPGAQVYPSCIQIQVTGSGSAFPTSFVSFPGAYTADTPGIVYDVYTNTSTYFYYVNYPEDGIDIKALVSLIWLLDSIHMAVVAYCIYYYLVTNYNNPLALGIGHWSLFMSVGFNVIIAFVVQCFFTRKIHLLCGPRFKWFITGIISLSVLAHLVFGIETVVYLFIKKELSKLPEITLIAATPFAITAVLSDIFIAGALCWLLHGSKTNFKRTDTIISKLIIYAINRCLLTSVVAIGEVIAFSASPDTLWYLAIDFVIGKLYANSLLATLNSRQSVKAAVSDISGNSVHLSDLEFGSGSSRLHPESRRSNFVDFRYEARTQSSSEPDFKPSR
;
A
#
# COMPACT_ATOMS: atom_id res chain seq x y z
N MET A 1 -5.44 -48.91 1.53
CA MET A 1 -6.37 -47.78 1.30
C MET A 1 -5.79 -46.40 1.69
N PHE A 2 -4.47 -46.21 1.77
CA PHE A 2 -3.84 -44.92 2.15
C PHE A 2 -3.23 -44.14 0.98
N SER A 3 -3.24 -44.69 -0.24
CA SER A 3 -2.57 -44.09 -1.41
C SER A 3 -3.42 -43.09 -2.20
N SER A 4 -4.73 -42.99 -1.97
CA SER A 4 -5.63 -42.12 -2.77
C SER A 4 -5.90 -40.75 -2.15
N ARG A 5 -5.66 -40.57 -0.85
CA ARG A 5 -5.85 -39.27 -0.17
C ARG A 5 -4.64 -38.34 -0.31
N LEU A 6 -3.44 -38.91 -0.50
CA LEU A 6 -2.21 -38.16 -0.75
C LEU A 6 -2.23 -37.51 -2.15
N THR A 7 -2.81 -38.19 -3.14
CA THR A 7 -2.93 -37.66 -4.51
C THR A 7 -3.92 -36.50 -4.60
N LEU A 8 -5.02 -36.54 -3.84
CA LEU A 8 -6.01 -35.45 -3.81
C LEU A 8 -5.49 -34.20 -3.10
N ALA A 9 -4.71 -34.35 -2.01
CA ALA A 9 -4.10 -33.21 -1.32
C ALA A 9 -2.99 -32.57 -2.16
N LEU A 10 -2.18 -33.39 -2.86
CA LEU A 10 -1.16 -32.88 -3.79
C LEU A 10 -1.77 -32.21 -5.02
N THR A 11 -2.91 -32.69 -5.55
CA THR A 11 -3.61 -32.00 -6.65
C THR A 11 -4.31 -30.73 -6.21
N PHE A 12 -4.75 -30.61 -4.95
CA PHE A 12 -5.36 -29.38 -4.42
C PHE A 12 -4.30 -28.29 -4.09
N VAL A 13 -3.09 -28.69 -3.71
CA VAL A 13 -1.96 -27.76 -3.46
C VAL A 13 -1.25 -27.40 -4.77
N LEU A 14 -1.13 -28.31 -5.75
CA LEU A 14 -0.64 -27.93 -7.09
C LEU A 14 -1.67 -27.11 -7.89
N SER A 15 -2.97 -27.23 -7.63
CA SER A 15 -3.98 -26.36 -8.23
C SER A 15 -4.12 -24.99 -7.55
N SER A 16 -3.47 -24.79 -6.39
CA SER A 16 -3.36 -23.52 -5.68
C SER A 16 -1.96 -22.92 -5.71
N VAL A 17 -1.06 -23.45 -6.55
CA VAL A 17 -0.08 -22.59 -7.24
C VAL A 17 -0.87 -21.73 -8.22
N THR A 18 -1.63 -20.76 -7.69
CA THR A 18 -1.79 -19.52 -8.43
C THR A 18 -0.36 -19.13 -8.76
N SER A 19 -0.01 -19.11 -10.04
CA SER A 19 1.25 -18.55 -10.46
C SER A 19 1.30 -17.19 -9.77
N VAL A 20 2.17 -17.02 -8.77
CA VAL A 20 2.41 -15.71 -8.17
C VAL A 20 3.11 -14.95 -9.28
N ARG A 21 2.32 -14.38 -10.19
CA ARG A 21 2.81 -13.51 -11.24
C ARG A 21 3.11 -12.21 -10.52
N CYS A 22 4.30 -12.13 -9.96
CA CYS A 22 4.74 -10.99 -9.16
C CYS A 22 4.82 -9.68 -9.98
N HIS A 23 4.52 -9.70 -11.28
CA HIS A 23 4.81 -8.64 -12.23
C HIS A 23 3.87 -8.75 -13.45
N GLY A 24 3.56 -7.62 -14.11
CA GLY A 24 2.58 -7.58 -15.20
C GLY A 24 2.93 -6.71 -16.40
N TYR A 25 2.14 -6.82 -17.46
CA TYR A 25 2.22 -6.03 -18.68
C TYR A 25 0.83 -5.83 -19.32
N VAL A 26 0.71 -4.89 -20.27
CA VAL A 26 -0.53 -4.66 -21.03
C VAL A 26 -0.71 -5.79 -22.06
N GLN A 27 -1.70 -6.64 -21.81
CA GLN A 27 -1.97 -7.82 -22.65
C GLN A 27 -2.98 -7.55 -23.77
N GLN A 28 -3.85 -6.54 -23.62
CA GLN A 28 -4.90 -6.24 -24.58
C GLN A 28 -5.28 -4.76 -24.53
N ILE A 29 -5.62 -4.20 -25.69
CA ILE A 29 -6.06 -2.83 -25.87
C ILE A 29 -7.42 -2.84 -26.57
N THR A 30 -8.36 -2.04 -26.10
CA THR A 30 -9.67 -1.88 -26.76
C THR A 30 -9.98 -0.42 -27.04
N ASN A 31 -10.55 -0.16 -28.22
CA ASN A 31 -11.03 1.15 -28.64
C ASN A 31 -12.26 1.00 -29.55
N ALA A 32 -13.36 1.65 -29.19
CA ALA A 32 -14.59 1.68 -30.00
C ALA A 32 -15.07 0.29 -30.49
N GLY A 33 -14.95 -0.75 -29.65
CA GLY A 33 -15.31 -2.14 -29.98
C GLY A 33 -14.21 -2.93 -30.70
N ASN A 34 -13.16 -2.30 -31.21
CA ASN A 34 -11.98 -2.98 -31.75
C ASN A 34 -11.10 -3.48 -30.62
N THR A 35 -10.58 -4.69 -30.78
CA THR A 35 -9.66 -5.33 -29.83
C THR A 35 -8.32 -5.59 -30.50
N TYR A 36 -7.25 -5.16 -29.85
CA TYR A 36 -5.87 -5.40 -30.26
C TYR A 36 -5.15 -6.16 -29.15
N THR A 37 -4.55 -7.29 -29.49
CA THR A 37 -3.66 -8.00 -28.56
C THR A 37 -2.37 -7.19 -28.39
N GLY A 38 -1.92 -7.04 -27.14
CA GLY A 38 -0.62 -6.45 -26.82
C GLY A 38 0.54 -7.35 -27.25
N TYR A 39 1.77 -6.89 -27.04
CA TYR A 39 2.94 -7.74 -27.21
C TYR A 39 2.98 -8.78 -26.08
N LEU A 40 3.03 -10.07 -26.43
CA LEU A 40 3.04 -11.16 -25.46
C LEU A 40 4.47 -11.70 -25.33
N PRO A 41 5.28 -11.26 -24.35
CA PRO A 41 6.71 -11.59 -24.29
C PRO A 41 6.99 -13.08 -24.10
N TYR A 42 6.03 -13.84 -23.57
CA TYR A 42 6.15 -15.28 -23.35
C TYR A 42 5.52 -16.12 -24.47
N THR A 43 5.07 -15.50 -25.57
CA THR A 43 4.37 -16.20 -26.66
C THR A 43 4.84 -15.71 -28.02
N ASP A 44 4.85 -14.40 -28.27
CA ASP A 44 5.20 -13.80 -29.56
C ASP A 44 6.61 -14.19 -30.08
N PRO A 45 7.67 -14.25 -29.24
CA PRO A 45 8.99 -14.72 -29.69
C PRO A 45 9.06 -16.16 -30.20
N TYR A 46 8.06 -16.98 -29.86
CA TYR A 46 8.03 -18.41 -30.15
C TYR A 46 7.04 -18.77 -31.27
N MET A 47 6.43 -17.78 -31.92
CA MET A 47 5.49 -17.97 -33.03
C MET A 47 6.14 -17.70 -34.38
N SER A 48 5.71 -18.49 -35.39
CA SER A 48 6.16 -18.36 -36.78
C SER A 48 4.96 -18.45 -37.74
N PRO A 49 4.61 -17.36 -38.48
CA PRO A 49 5.25 -16.05 -38.44
C PRO A 49 5.00 -15.33 -37.10
N THR A 50 5.89 -14.41 -36.72
CA THR A 50 5.68 -13.56 -35.53
C THR A 50 4.49 -12.63 -35.78
N PRO A 51 3.49 -12.58 -34.89
CA PRO A 51 2.33 -11.72 -35.09
C PRO A 51 2.69 -10.24 -35.07
N GLU A 52 2.02 -9.48 -35.93
CA GLU A 52 2.10 -8.03 -35.91
C GLU A 52 1.29 -7.47 -34.74
N ARG A 53 1.90 -6.56 -33.97
CA ARG A 53 1.31 -5.92 -32.80
C ARG A 53 1.38 -4.41 -32.96
N ILE A 54 0.45 -3.70 -32.32
CA ILE A 54 0.51 -2.24 -32.18
C ILE A 54 1.37 -1.81 -30.98
N VAL A 55 1.69 -2.76 -30.10
CA VAL A 55 2.51 -2.54 -28.90
C VAL A 55 3.95 -2.89 -29.20
N ARG A 56 4.87 -2.04 -28.75
CA ARG A 56 6.31 -2.25 -28.90
C ARG A 56 6.78 -3.45 -28.08
N LYS A 57 7.84 -4.10 -28.54
CA LYS A 57 8.38 -5.31 -27.91
C LYS A 57 8.85 -5.04 -26.48
N ILE A 58 8.52 -5.92 -25.55
CA ILE A 58 9.00 -5.88 -24.16
C ILE A 58 9.75 -7.19 -23.84
N PRO A 59 10.74 -7.18 -22.92
CA PRO A 59 11.53 -8.38 -22.61
C PRO A 59 10.77 -9.42 -21.77
N GLY A 60 9.75 -8.99 -21.04
CA GLY A 60 9.04 -9.80 -20.06
C GLY A 60 8.06 -8.93 -19.27
N ASN A 61 7.66 -9.42 -18.09
CA ASN A 61 6.84 -8.67 -17.15
C ASN A 61 7.66 -7.84 -16.14
N GLY A 62 8.98 -7.97 -16.10
CA GLY A 62 9.84 -7.30 -15.11
C GLY A 62 9.91 -5.77 -15.23
N PRO A 63 10.39 -5.09 -14.19
CA PRO A 63 10.46 -3.63 -14.15
C PRO A 63 11.76 -3.09 -14.73
N VAL A 64 11.74 -1.79 -15.04
CA VAL A 64 12.94 -0.95 -15.20
C VAL A 64 13.17 -0.20 -13.88
N THR A 65 14.34 -0.37 -13.26
CA THR A 65 14.70 0.25 -11.97
C THR A 65 15.76 1.34 -12.09
N ASP A 66 16.58 1.31 -13.14
CA ASP A 66 17.53 2.37 -13.47
C ASP A 66 16.88 3.37 -14.44
N LEU A 67 16.53 4.54 -13.91
CA LEU A 67 15.81 5.59 -14.64
C LEU A 67 16.70 6.36 -15.64
N SER A 68 18.02 6.13 -15.60
CA SER A 68 18.97 6.72 -16.56
C SER A 68 19.02 5.96 -17.89
N LEU A 69 18.53 4.72 -17.93
CA LEU A 69 18.56 3.87 -19.12
C LEU A 69 17.42 4.19 -20.09
N ILE A 70 17.67 3.99 -21.39
CA ILE A 70 16.65 4.12 -22.44
C ILE A 70 15.47 3.14 -22.27
N ASP A 71 15.67 2.08 -21.50
CA ASP A 71 14.67 1.08 -21.16
C ASP A 71 13.42 1.71 -20.51
N VAL A 72 13.56 2.82 -19.77
CA VAL A 72 12.42 3.51 -19.13
C VAL A 72 11.43 4.10 -20.14
N GLN A 73 11.82 4.27 -21.40
CA GLN A 73 10.97 4.84 -22.45
C GLN A 73 9.83 3.91 -22.86
N CYS A 74 10.15 2.71 -23.32
CA CYS A 74 9.18 1.77 -23.89
C CYS A 74 9.39 0.32 -23.41
N ASN A 75 10.02 0.17 -22.25
CA ASN A 75 10.55 -1.07 -21.72
C ASN A 75 11.80 -1.52 -22.51
N GLY A 76 12.62 -2.37 -21.92
CA GLY A 76 13.90 -2.76 -22.50
C GLY A 76 14.72 -3.55 -21.49
N TYR A 77 15.79 -4.17 -21.97
CA TYR A 77 16.72 -4.87 -21.09
C TYR A 77 18.14 -4.67 -21.59
N SER A 78 18.59 -3.41 -21.51
CA SER A 78 19.94 -3.00 -21.93
C SER A 78 21.02 -3.80 -21.19
N ALA A 79 20.77 -4.18 -19.92
CA ALA A 79 21.66 -5.05 -19.14
C ALA A 79 21.84 -6.46 -19.76
N GLY A 80 20.87 -6.95 -20.54
CA GLY A 80 20.98 -8.21 -21.29
C GLY A 80 21.45 -8.05 -22.72
N GLY A 81 21.96 -6.87 -23.10
CA GLY A 81 22.53 -6.61 -24.43
C GLY A 81 21.55 -6.12 -25.49
N VAL A 82 20.27 -5.91 -25.16
CA VAL A 82 19.28 -5.33 -26.07
C VAL A 82 18.92 -3.93 -25.62
N VAL A 83 19.41 -2.92 -26.35
CA VAL A 83 19.22 -1.51 -26.00
C VAL A 83 17.78 -1.09 -26.28
N GLY A 84 17.01 -0.80 -25.22
CA GLY A 84 15.64 -0.30 -25.30
C GLY A 84 14.64 -1.28 -25.96
N SER A 85 13.61 -0.71 -26.58
CA SER A 85 12.56 -1.42 -27.33
C SER A 85 12.62 -1.08 -28.82
N ALA A 86 11.99 -1.91 -29.65
CA ALA A 86 11.85 -1.71 -31.09
C ALA A 86 10.46 -1.13 -31.45
N PRO A 87 10.34 -0.35 -32.55
CA PRO A 87 9.04 0.07 -33.07
C PRO A 87 8.15 -1.13 -33.37
N ALA A 88 6.84 -0.94 -33.19
CA ALA A 88 5.86 -1.97 -33.54
C ALA A 88 5.61 -1.92 -35.06
N PRO A 89 5.34 -3.06 -35.72
CA PRO A 89 5.19 -3.10 -37.19
C PRO A 89 3.91 -2.42 -37.69
N ILE A 90 2.91 -2.24 -36.83
CA ILE A 90 1.61 -1.66 -37.19
C ILE A 90 1.13 -0.64 -36.13
N TYR A 91 0.02 0.05 -36.42
CA TYR A 91 -0.63 1.00 -35.52
C TYR A 91 -2.16 0.88 -35.61
N ALA A 92 -2.86 1.30 -34.56
CA ALA A 92 -4.33 1.34 -34.52
C ALA A 92 -4.87 2.73 -34.87
N THR A 93 -5.95 2.81 -35.65
CA THR A 93 -6.63 4.09 -35.91
C THR A 93 -7.61 4.41 -34.79
N VAL A 94 -7.46 5.59 -34.17
CA VAL A 94 -8.21 5.99 -32.97
C VAL A 94 -8.71 7.43 -33.15
N ALA A 95 -10.00 7.68 -32.91
CA ALA A 95 -10.54 9.04 -32.97
C ALA A 95 -10.14 9.87 -31.75
N ALA A 96 -9.78 11.15 -31.96
CA ALA A 96 -9.63 12.10 -30.86
C ALA A 96 -10.93 12.18 -30.04
N GLY A 97 -10.82 12.20 -28.71
CA GLY A 97 -11.97 12.17 -27.80
C GLY A 97 -12.53 10.77 -27.50
N SER A 98 -12.05 9.72 -28.17
CA SER A 98 -12.43 8.34 -27.85
C SER A 98 -11.64 7.79 -26.66
N GLN A 99 -12.20 6.78 -25.98
CA GLN A 99 -11.56 6.09 -24.87
C GLN A 99 -10.70 4.93 -25.37
N LEU A 100 -9.48 4.83 -24.84
CA LEU A 100 -8.57 3.71 -25.02
C LEU A 100 -8.47 2.96 -23.70
N ALA A 101 -8.88 1.69 -23.70
CA ALA A 101 -8.78 0.84 -22.51
C ALA A 101 -7.59 -0.11 -22.64
N LEU A 102 -6.78 -0.18 -21.60
CA LEU A 102 -5.56 -0.98 -21.49
C LEU A 102 -5.79 -2.05 -20.41
N ASN A 103 -5.90 -3.28 -20.86
CA ASN A 103 -6.05 -4.44 -19.99
C ASN A 103 -4.67 -4.97 -19.61
N TRP A 104 -4.36 -4.93 -18.33
CA TRP A 104 -3.16 -5.49 -17.75
C TRP A 104 -3.37 -6.96 -17.38
N THR A 105 -2.30 -7.74 -17.45
CA THR A 105 -2.26 -8.99 -16.68
C THR A 105 -2.48 -8.69 -15.20
N THR A 106 -2.95 -9.68 -14.42
CA THR A 106 -3.15 -9.55 -12.97
C THR A 106 -2.02 -8.79 -12.28
N TRP A 107 -2.37 -7.72 -11.59
CA TRP A 107 -1.42 -6.85 -10.91
C TRP A 107 -1.29 -7.23 -9.42
N PRO A 108 -0.08 -7.33 -8.85
CA PRO A 108 0.08 -7.67 -7.43
C PRO A 108 -0.43 -6.57 -6.50
N ASP A 109 -1.09 -6.97 -5.42
CA ASP A 109 -1.61 -6.08 -4.36
C ASP A 109 -0.52 -5.28 -3.62
N SER A 110 0.68 -5.85 -3.51
CA SER A 110 1.85 -5.18 -2.94
C SER A 110 2.36 -4.02 -3.80
N HIS A 111 2.10 -4.01 -5.11
CA HIS A 111 2.70 -3.08 -6.07
C HIS A 111 1.91 -1.76 -6.16
N VAL A 112 1.72 -1.12 -5.01
CA VAL A 112 1.08 0.19 -4.86
C VAL A 112 1.86 1.27 -5.60
N GLY A 113 1.16 2.21 -6.23
CA GLY A 113 1.79 3.30 -6.96
C GLY A 113 0.89 3.99 -7.97
N PRO A 114 1.42 5.03 -8.67
CA PRO A 114 0.68 5.75 -9.69
C PRO A 114 0.61 4.99 -11.02
N MET A 115 -0.42 5.34 -11.80
CA MET A 115 -0.54 5.04 -13.23
C MET A 115 -0.45 6.35 -14.01
N ILE A 116 0.40 6.38 -15.03
CA ILE A 116 0.66 7.61 -15.80
C ILE A 116 0.61 7.28 -17.30
N THR A 117 0.06 8.20 -18.09
CA THR A 117 0.00 8.08 -19.54
C THR A 117 0.53 9.34 -20.20
N TYR A 118 1.45 9.15 -21.14
CA TYR A 118 2.04 10.16 -22.00
C TYR A 118 1.73 9.86 -23.46
N MET A 119 1.83 10.88 -24.29
CA MET A 119 1.82 10.74 -25.74
C MET A 119 3.01 11.49 -26.37
N ALA A 120 3.46 11.02 -27.52
CA ALA A 120 4.48 11.68 -28.34
C ALA A 120 4.08 11.62 -29.82
N LEU A 121 4.09 12.77 -30.51
CA LEU A 121 3.80 12.85 -31.95
C LEU A 121 5.01 12.41 -32.77
N SER A 122 4.81 11.46 -33.67
CA SER A 122 5.84 10.99 -34.58
C SER A 122 6.09 12.01 -35.71
N PRO A 123 7.35 12.38 -36.00
CA PRO A 123 7.69 13.26 -37.12
C PRO A 123 7.70 12.53 -38.47
N SER A 124 7.72 11.20 -38.43
CA SER A 124 7.79 10.30 -39.59
C SER A 124 6.85 9.10 -39.38
N ASP A 125 6.95 8.09 -40.24
CA ASP A 125 6.26 6.81 -40.02
C ASP A 125 6.67 6.20 -38.67
N ILE A 126 5.68 6.04 -37.79
CA ILE A 126 5.82 5.53 -36.42
C ILE A 126 6.37 4.11 -36.36
N THR A 127 6.17 3.32 -37.43
CA THR A 127 6.68 1.94 -37.53
C THR A 127 8.19 1.86 -37.70
N SER A 128 8.86 3.00 -37.95
CA SER A 128 10.31 3.13 -38.05
C SER A 128 10.92 4.12 -37.05
N TRP A 129 10.07 4.83 -36.28
CA TRP A 129 10.52 5.94 -35.45
C TRP A 129 10.91 5.52 -34.03
N LEU A 130 12.11 5.92 -33.62
CA LEU A 130 12.62 5.82 -32.25
C LEU A 130 12.87 7.23 -31.70
N PRO A 131 12.16 7.66 -30.64
CA PRO A 131 12.36 8.99 -30.05
C PRO A 131 13.77 9.25 -29.49
N GLY A 132 14.45 8.20 -29.02
CA GLY A 132 15.76 8.32 -28.35
C GLY A 132 15.66 9.16 -27.08
N THR A 133 16.62 10.04 -26.84
CA THR A 133 16.65 10.93 -25.66
C THR A 133 15.95 12.27 -25.89
N SER A 134 15.24 12.44 -27.00
CA SER A 134 14.57 13.70 -27.34
C SER A 134 13.40 14.00 -26.40
N ALA A 135 13.23 15.28 -26.04
CA ALA A 135 12.07 15.74 -25.27
C ALA A 135 10.83 15.86 -26.19
N VAL A 136 10.04 14.79 -26.28
CA VAL A 136 8.86 14.71 -27.17
C VAL A 136 7.58 14.28 -26.45
N TRP A 137 7.69 13.90 -25.17
CA TRP A 137 6.59 13.31 -24.42
C TRP A 137 5.80 14.38 -23.68
N PHE A 138 4.49 14.33 -23.80
CA PHE A 138 3.58 15.16 -23.01
C PHE A 138 2.58 14.29 -22.25
N LYS A 139 2.34 14.62 -20.99
CA LYS A 139 1.43 13.87 -20.11
C LYS A 139 -0.02 14.12 -20.53
N VAL A 140 -0.81 13.06 -20.65
CA VAL A 140 -2.24 13.15 -21.00
C VAL A 140 -3.16 12.66 -19.88
N ASN A 141 -2.65 11.82 -18.97
CA ASN A 141 -3.39 11.36 -17.80
C ASN A 141 -2.41 10.94 -16.69
N GLU A 142 -2.81 11.12 -15.45
CA GLU A 142 -2.17 10.54 -14.27
C GLU A 142 -3.21 10.21 -13.20
N MET A 143 -2.98 9.11 -12.48
CA MET A 143 -3.72 8.75 -11.28
C MET A 143 -2.72 8.27 -10.24
N GLY A 144 -2.70 8.92 -9.09
CA GLY A 144 -1.80 8.60 -7.97
C GLY A 144 -2.54 7.95 -6.80
N LYS A 145 -2.17 8.36 -5.59
CA LYS A 145 -2.91 8.04 -4.36
C LYS A 145 -4.07 9.02 -4.22
N ASP A 146 -5.28 8.52 -4.03
CA ASP A 146 -6.46 9.38 -3.82
C ASP A 146 -6.53 9.92 -2.38
N SER A 147 -7.48 10.83 -2.13
CA SER A 147 -7.72 11.39 -0.78
C SER A 147 -8.17 10.35 0.25
N SER A 148 -8.67 9.20 -0.21
CA SER A 148 -9.08 8.06 0.62
C SER A 148 -7.89 7.19 1.04
N GLY A 149 -6.72 7.42 0.44
CA GLY A 149 -5.50 6.67 0.64
C GLY A 149 -5.34 5.44 -0.26
N LYS A 150 -6.22 5.26 -1.25
CA LYS A 150 -6.19 4.19 -2.25
C LYS A 150 -5.24 4.52 -3.39
N TRP A 151 -4.49 3.54 -3.85
CA TRP A 151 -3.55 3.68 -4.96
C TRP A 151 -4.16 3.27 -6.30
N ALA A 152 -3.78 3.99 -7.35
CA ALA A 152 -4.26 3.71 -8.70
C ALA A 152 -3.94 2.27 -9.15
N SER A 153 -2.70 1.82 -8.99
CA SER A 153 -2.25 0.52 -9.52
C SER A 153 -2.87 -0.71 -8.84
N THR A 154 -3.28 -0.61 -7.57
CA THR A 154 -3.73 -1.77 -6.78
C THR A 154 -5.22 -1.70 -6.46
N ASP A 155 -5.74 -0.55 -6.03
CA ASP A 155 -7.12 -0.41 -5.61
C ASP A 155 -8.04 -0.13 -6.80
N ILE A 156 -7.66 0.84 -7.65
CA ILE A 156 -8.51 1.28 -8.77
C ILE A 156 -8.42 0.29 -9.93
N LEU A 157 -7.21 -0.15 -10.28
CA LEU A 157 -7.00 -1.08 -11.39
C LEU A 157 -7.68 -2.44 -11.11
N THR A 158 -7.51 -3.00 -9.91
CA THR A 158 -8.15 -4.27 -9.51
C THR A 158 -9.67 -4.15 -9.45
N ALA A 159 -10.21 -3.02 -8.97
CA ALA A 159 -11.65 -2.79 -8.93
C ALA A 159 -12.29 -2.71 -10.33
N ASN A 160 -11.49 -2.45 -11.37
CA ASN A 160 -11.91 -2.39 -12.77
C ASN A 160 -11.41 -3.60 -13.57
N ASP A 161 -11.29 -4.78 -12.95
CA ASP A 161 -10.89 -6.03 -13.62
C ASP A 161 -9.55 -5.93 -14.36
N SER A 162 -8.59 -5.20 -13.80
CA SER A 162 -7.28 -4.90 -14.40
C SER A 162 -7.33 -4.04 -15.68
N ILE A 163 -8.41 -3.27 -15.87
CA ILE A 163 -8.60 -2.40 -17.03
C ILE A 163 -8.41 -0.94 -16.62
N TYR A 164 -7.39 -0.30 -17.19
CA TYR A 164 -7.18 1.14 -17.12
C TYR A 164 -7.72 1.82 -18.38
N THR A 165 -8.56 2.84 -18.21
CA THR A 165 -9.14 3.57 -19.34
C THR A 165 -8.79 5.05 -19.27
N PHE A 166 -8.38 5.61 -20.42
CA PHE A 166 -8.19 7.05 -20.56
C PHE A 166 -8.74 7.56 -21.90
N THR A 167 -9.00 8.86 -21.98
CA THR A 167 -9.55 9.50 -23.17
C THR A 167 -8.46 10.21 -23.96
N ILE A 168 -8.38 9.94 -25.27
CA ILE A 168 -7.51 10.71 -26.17
C ILE A 168 -7.99 12.17 -26.17
N PRO A 169 -7.12 13.19 -25.99
CA PRO A 169 -7.59 14.56 -25.88
C PRO A 169 -8.42 14.99 -27.11
N LYS A 170 -9.64 15.49 -26.87
CA LYS A 170 -10.67 15.70 -27.91
C LYS A 170 -10.23 16.63 -29.04
N ASN A 171 -9.42 17.65 -28.74
CA ASN A 171 -8.96 18.64 -29.70
C ASN A 171 -7.52 18.41 -30.17
N LEU A 172 -6.93 17.24 -29.88
CA LEU A 172 -5.55 16.92 -30.25
C LEU A 172 -5.38 16.97 -31.78
N LYS A 173 -4.26 17.55 -32.22
CA LYS A 173 -3.85 17.54 -33.63
C LYS A 173 -3.79 16.09 -34.17
N PRO A 174 -4.43 15.75 -35.30
CA PRO A 174 -4.31 14.45 -35.94
C PRO A 174 -2.88 14.09 -36.32
N GLY A 175 -2.53 12.82 -36.26
CA GLY A 175 -1.17 12.33 -36.53
C GLY A 175 -0.90 10.95 -35.93
N GLN A 176 0.29 10.41 -36.18
CA GLN A 176 0.73 9.16 -35.54
C GLN A 176 1.37 9.47 -34.19
N TYR A 177 0.91 8.79 -33.15
CA TYR A 177 1.37 8.99 -31.78
C TYR A 177 1.81 7.69 -31.14
N ILE A 178 2.88 7.76 -30.35
CA ILE A 178 3.18 6.72 -29.35
C ILE A 178 2.44 7.11 -28.07
N VAL A 179 1.57 6.22 -27.57
CA VAL A 179 1.03 6.28 -26.22
C VAL A 179 1.97 5.50 -25.31
N ARG A 180 2.62 6.17 -24.37
CA ARG A 180 3.43 5.54 -23.31
C ARG A 180 2.61 5.49 -22.04
N HIS A 181 2.19 4.31 -21.63
CA HIS A 181 1.50 4.07 -20.37
C HIS A 181 2.43 3.34 -19.40
N GLU A 182 2.35 3.66 -18.12
CA GLU A 182 3.15 3.01 -17.10
C GLU A 182 2.42 2.85 -15.76
N ILE A 183 2.87 1.84 -15.00
CA ILE A 183 2.73 1.76 -13.55
C ILE A 183 4.11 2.00 -12.95
N ILE A 184 4.19 2.78 -11.86
CA ILE A 184 5.40 2.89 -11.04
C ILE A 184 5.11 2.24 -9.69
N ALA A 185 5.64 1.04 -9.43
CA ALA A 185 5.45 0.37 -8.14
C ALA A 185 6.41 0.94 -7.09
N LEU A 186 5.88 1.30 -5.93
CA LEU A 186 6.57 2.05 -4.88
C LEU A 186 6.82 1.25 -3.58
N HIS A 187 6.53 -0.04 -3.58
CA HIS A 187 6.70 -0.90 -2.38
C HIS A 187 8.15 -0.99 -1.88
N ALA A 188 9.14 -0.74 -2.75
CA ALA A 188 10.55 -0.71 -2.41
C ALA A 188 11.18 0.69 -2.63
N ALA A 189 10.35 1.73 -2.81
CA ALA A 189 10.81 3.07 -3.22
C ALA A 189 11.34 3.95 -2.08
N TYR A 190 11.52 3.44 -0.87
CA TYR A 190 12.05 4.23 0.25
C TYR A 190 13.52 4.66 0.07
N THR A 191 14.25 4.04 -0.89
CA THR A 191 15.59 4.42 -1.35
C THR A 191 15.70 4.30 -2.87
N TYR A 192 16.73 4.91 -3.46
CA TYR A 192 17.06 4.75 -4.89
C TYR A 192 18.37 3.96 -5.08
N PRO A 193 18.45 3.01 -6.03
CA PRO A 193 17.34 2.45 -6.82
C PRO A 193 16.31 1.72 -5.94
N GLY A 194 15.04 1.76 -6.32
CA GLY A 194 13.96 1.12 -5.54
C GLY A 194 12.59 1.19 -6.20
N ALA A 195 12.22 2.34 -6.77
CA ALA A 195 11.03 2.44 -7.62
C ALA A 195 11.14 1.53 -8.84
N GLN A 196 10.05 0.86 -9.18
CA GLN A 196 9.98 -0.09 -10.28
C GLN A 196 9.02 0.42 -11.35
N VAL A 197 9.53 0.76 -12.52
CA VAL A 197 8.74 1.34 -13.63
C VAL A 197 8.37 0.24 -14.63
N TYR A 198 7.10 0.17 -15.00
CA TYR A 198 6.56 -0.79 -15.97
C TYR A 198 5.99 -0.05 -17.18
N PRO A 199 6.84 0.45 -18.09
CA PRO A 199 6.39 1.18 -19.27
C PRO A 199 5.86 0.22 -20.35
N SER A 200 4.87 0.69 -21.10
CA SER A 200 4.32 0.03 -22.29
C SER A 200 4.00 1.09 -23.36
N CYS A 201 4.48 0.87 -24.59
CA CYS A 201 4.31 1.80 -25.70
C CYS A 201 3.39 1.24 -26.78
N ILE A 202 2.31 1.96 -27.08
CA ILE A 202 1.29 1.60 -28.07
C ILE A 202 1.32 2.62 -29.22
N GLN A 203 1.30 2.15 -30.46
CA GLN A 203 1.30 3.00 -31.66
C GLN A 203 -0.12 3.21 -32.17
N ILE A 204 -0.52 4.47 -32.32
CA ILE A 204 -1.85 4.84 -32.82
C ILE A 204 -1.78 5.92 -33.89
N GLN A 205 -2.75 5.93 -34.80
CA GLN A 205 -3.06 7.04 -35.70
C GLN A 205 -4.29 7.77 -35.14
N VAL A 206 -4.07 8.98 -34.61
CA VAL A 206 -5.15 9.84 -34.13
C VAL A 206 -5.82 10.51 -35.33
N THR A 207 -7.16 10.41 -35.39
CA THR A 207 -8.01 11.08 -36.39
C THR A 207 -8.86 12.18 -35.76
N GLY A 208 -9.37 13.10 -36.58
CA GLY A 208 -10.19 14.23 -36.15
C GLY A 208 -9.84 15.51 -36.91
N SER A 209 -10.30 16.65 -36.39
CA SER A 209 -10.04 17.99 -36.94
C SER A 209 -9.42 18.96 -35.93
N GLY A 210 -8.96 18.45 -34.79
CA GLY A 210 -8.33 19.23 -33.74
C GLY A 210 -7.01 19.87 -34.19
N SER A 211 -6.59 20.92 -33.49
CA SER A 211 -5.32 21.63 -33.72
C SER A 211 -4.51 21.83 -32.45
N ALA A 212 -5.01 21.38 -31.29
CA ALA A 212 -4.33 21.55 -30.02
C ALA A 212 -3.09 20.65 -29.95
N PHE A 213 -1.98 21.22 -29.50
CA PHE A 213 -0.73 20.50 -29.27
C PHE A 213 0.02 21.19 -28.10
N PRO A 214 0.58 20.44 -27.14
CA PRO A 214 1.32 21.03 -26.02
C PRO A 214 2.60 21.74 -26.47
N THR A 215 3.12 22.61 -25.61
CA THR A 215 4.38 23.35 -25.81
C THR A 215 5.51 22.90 -24.90
N SER A 216 5.21 22.08 -23.89
CA SER A 216 6.18 21.56 -22.92
C SER A 216 6.28 20.05 -23.05
N PHE A 217 7.51 19.55 -23.19
CA PHE A 217 7.81 18.13 -23.37
C PHE A 217 8.88 17.68 -22.39
N VAL A 218 8.87 16.38 -22.09
CA VAL A 218 9.91 15.70 -21.32
C VAL A 218 10.53 14.58 -22.16
N SER A 219 11.71 14.11 -21.76
CA SER A 219 12.40 12.97 -22.35
C SER A 219 12.34 11.76 -21.44
N PHE A 220 12.42 10.56 -22.01
CA PHE A 220 12.63 9.32 -21.26
C PHE A 220 13.84 8.63 -21.89
N PRO A 221 15.01 8.55 -21.21
CA PRO A 221 15.30 9.01 -19.85
C PRO A 221 15.34 10.54 -19.72
N GLY A 222 15.18 11.05 -18.50
CA GLY A 222 15.28 12.48 -18.16
C GLY A 222 14.13 13.03 -17.31
N ALA A 223 12.88 12.65 -17.62
CA ALA A 223 11.71 13.10 -16.87
C ALA A 223 11.71 12.66 -15.40
N TYR A 224 12.28 11.47 -15.14
CA TYR A 224 12.42 10.90 -13.81
C TYR A 224 13.88 10.79 -13.43
N THR A 225 14.17 11.23 -12.22
CA THR A 225 15.48 11.13 -11.55
C THR A 225 15.24 10.66 -10.11
N ALA A 226 16.31 10.31 -9.39
CA ALA A 226 16.21 9.98 -7.97
C ALA A 226 15.61 11.13 -7.14
N ASP A 227 15.81 12.38 -7.57
CA ASP A 227 15.31 13.58 -6.89
C ASP A 227 13.86 13.93 -7.24
N THR A 228 13.27 13.26 -8.25
CA THR A 228 11.88 13.52 -8.64
C THR A 228 10.95 13.12 -7.49
N PRO A 229 10.13 14.04 -6.96
CA PRO A 229 9.19 13.71 -5.88
C PRO A 229 8.27 12.56 -6.29
N GLY A 230 8.20 11.52 -5.44
CA GLY A 230 7.43 10.30 -5.72
C GLY A 230 8.25 9.15 -6.32
N ILE A 231 9.52 9.35 -6.69
CA ILE A 231 10.45 8.27 -7.09
C ILE A 231 11.12 7.66 -5.85
N VAL A 232 11.69 8.49 -4.98
CA VAL A 232 12.04 8.07 -3.62
C VAL A 232 10.88 8.45 -2.71
N TYR A 233 10.10 7.44 -2.34
CA TYR A 233 8.86 7.61 -1.60
C TYR A 233 8.60 6.42 -0.68
N ASP A 234 8.49 6.69 0.62
CA ASP A 234 8.09 5.69 1.59
C ASP A 234 6.56 5.56 1.60
N VAL A 235 6.02 4.56 0.90
CA VAL A 235 4.58 4.27 0.91
C VAL A 235 4.04 3.86 2.29
N TYR A 236 4.94 3.46 3.19
CA TYR A 236 4.65 3.05 4.55
C TYR A 236 4.84 4.19 5.55
N THR A 237 5.12 5.43 5.12
CA THR A 237 5.38 6.54 6.06
C THR A 237 4.27 6.67 7.09
N ASN A 238 3.00 6.56 6.70
CA ASN A 238 1.86 6.60 7.64
C ASN A 238 1.87 5.48 8.72
N THR A 239 2.75 4.50 8.62
CA THR A 239 2.97 3.42 9.60
C THR A 239 4.43 3.34 10.05
N SER A 240 5.27 4.33 9.72
CA SER A 240 6.69 4.37 10.06
C SER A 240 6.98 5.09 11.38
N THR A 241 8.12 4.76 11.98
CA THR A 241 8.67 5.48 13.15
C THR A 241 9.11 6.90 12.80
N TYR A 242 9.67 7.10 11.60
CA TYR A 242 10.08 8.43 11.13
C TYR A 242 8.88 9.40 11.06
N PHE A 243 7.77 8.97 10.47
CA PHE A 243 6.55 9.78 10.40
C PHE A 243 5.99 10.12 11.78
N TYR A 244 6.09 9.19 12.75
CA TYR A 244 5.68 9.47 14.11
C TYR A 244 6.48 10.65 14.71
N TYR A 245 7.81 10.62 14.58
CA TYR A 245 8.66 11.68 15.13
C TYR A 245 8.48 13.04 14.45
N VAL A 246 8.24 13.04 13.13
CA VAL A 246 8.00 14.26 12.36
C VAL A 246 6.65 14.91 12.70
N ASN A 247 5.58 14.12 12.81
CA ASN A 247 4.22 14.65 12.95
C ASN A 247 3.74 14.81 14.41
N TYR A 248 4.44 14.21 15.38
CA TYR A 248 4.07 14.27 16.80
C TYR A 248 5.23 14.74 17.71
N PRO A 249 5.81 15.94 17.46
CA PRO A 249 6.92 16.44 18.27
C PRO A 249 6.52 16.77 19.72
N GLU A 250 5.24 16.96 19.99
CA GLU A 250 4.70 17.33 21.32
C GLU A 250 4.29 16.12 22.17
N ASP A 251 4.33 14.89 21.63
CA ASP A 251 3.94 13.70 22.40
C ASP A 251 4.92 13.47 23.59
N GLY A 252 4.35 12.91 24.67
CA GLY A 252 5.07 12.58 25.90
C GLY A 252 6.26 11.64 25.67
N ILE A 253 7.25 11.74 26.57
CA ILE A 253 8.48 10.94 26.53
C ILE A 253 8.15 9.44 26.61
N ASP A 254 7.07 9.05 27.29
CA ASP A 254 6.65 7.65 27.42
C ASP A 254 6.27 7.00 26.08
N ILE A 255 5.50 7.70 25.22
CA ILE A 255 5.13 7.19 23.90
C ILE A 255 6.33 7.23 22.94
N LYS A 256 7.17 8.27 23.01
CA LYS A 256 8.41 8.33 22.21
C LYS A 256 9.37 7.19 22.57
N ALA A 257 9.57 6.93 23.87
CA ALA A 257 10.39 5.82 24.34
C ALA A 257 9.84 4.48 23.85
N LEU A 258 8.51 4.28 23.90
CA LEU A 258 7.86 3.09 23.36
C LEU A 258 8.09 2.92 21.85
N VAL A 259 7.94 3.99 21.07
CA VAL A 259 8.16 3.96 19.61
C VAL A 259 9.62 3.63 19.29
N SER A 260 10.58 4.26 19.98
CA SER A 260 12.00 3.93 19.83
C SER A 260 12.32 2.49 20.23
N LEU A 261 11.71 2.00 21.31
CA LEU A 261 11.89 0.62 21.76
C LEU A 261 11.40 -0.37 20.69
N ILE A 262 10.21 -0.15 20.13
CA ILE A 262 9.67 -1.01 19.07
C ILE A 262 10.53 -0.95 17.81
N TRP A 263 10.98 0.23 17.39
CA TRP A 263 11.88 0.37 16.25
C TRP A 263 13.21 -0.37 16.45
N LEU A 264 13.79 -0.26 17.65
CA LEU A 264 15.03 -0.96 18.01
C LEU A 264 14.82 -2.48 18.00
N LEU A 265 13.75 -2.97 18.63
CA LEU A 265 13.44 -4.39 18.68
C LEU A 265 13.19 -4.98 17.28
N ASP A 266 12.41 -4.29 16.43
CA ASP A 266 12.15 -4.73 15.04
C ASP A 266 13.43 -4.73 14.19
N SER A 267 14.30 -3.73 14.37
CA SER A 267 15.58 -3.66 13.67
C SER A 267 16.53 -4.79 14.07
N ILE A 268 16.62 -5.09 15.37
CA ILE A 268 17.43 -6.21 15.88
C ILE A 268 16.84 -7.53 15.38
N HIS A 269 15.53 -7.71 15.44
CA HIS A 269 14.85 -8.88 14.90
C HIS A 269 15.20 -9.10 13.42
N MET A 270 15.12 -8.06 12.58
CA MET A 270 15.49 -8.15 11.16
C MET A 270 16.95 -8.50 10.93
N ALA A 271 17.86 -7.95 11.72
CA ALA A 271 19.28 -8.30 11.63
C ALA A 271 19.50 -9.79 11.97
N VAL A 272 18.80 -10.30 12.98
CA VAL A 272 18.85 -11.72 13.39
C VAL A 272 18.24 -12.64 12.31
N VAL A 273 17.11 -12.26 11.70
CA VAL A 273 16.49 -12.99 10.58
C VAL A 273 17.43 -13.00 9.37
N ALA A 274 18.01 -11.85 8.99
CA ALA A 274 18.94 -11.77 7.88
C ALA A 274 20.17 -12.65 8.09
N TYR A 275 20.73 -12.64 9.31
CA TYR A 275 21.81 -13.55 9.69
C TYR A 275 21.37 -15.02 9.61
N CYS A 276 20.18 -15.35 10.08
CA CYS A 276 19.62 -16.70 10.01
C CYS A 276 19.53 -17.19 8.56
N ILE A 277 18.95 -16.38 7.68
CA ILE A 277 18.81 -16.69 6.26
C ILE A 277 20.19 -16.86 5.61
N TYR A 278 21.14 -15.96 5.91
CA TYR A 278 22.50 -16.06 5.39
C TYR A 278 23.23 -17.33 5.84
N TYR A 279 23.06 -17.72 7.11
CA TYR A 279 23.67 -18.94 7.65
C TYR A 279 23.18 -20.20 6.93
N TYR A 280 21.87 -20.32 6.73
CA TYR A 280 21.27 -21.50 6.10
C TYR A 280 21.40 -21.52 4.57
N LEU A 281 21.22 -20.37 3.90
CA LEU A 281 21.16 -20.32 2.43
C LEU A 281 22.51 -20.06 1.77
N VAL A 282 23.44 -19.37 2.44
CA VAL A 282 24.74 -18.99 1.85
C VAL A 282 25.88 -19.77 2.50
N THR A 283 26.04 -19.66 3.82
CA THR A 283 27.18 -20.27 4.52
C THR A 283 27.15 -21.80 4.48
N ASN A 284 25.96 -22.38 4.65
CA ASN A 284 25.75 -23.83 4.64
C ASN A 284 25.00 -24.31 3.39
N TYR A 285 25.22 -23.63 2.26
CA TYR A 285 24.61 -24.02 0.99
C TYR A 285 24.90 -25.50 0.67
N ASN A 286 23.85 -26.25 0.32
CA ASN A 286 23.91 -27.68 0.01
C ASN A 286 24.42 -28.58 1.16
N ASN A 287 24.24 -28.17 2.41
CA ASN A 287 24.58 -28.98 3.60
C ASN A 287 23.30 -29.44 4.34
N PRO A 288 22.74 -30.62 4.04
CA PRO A 288 21.47 -31.09 4.63
C PRO A 288 21.57 -31.34 6.14
N LEU A 289 22.76 -31.63 6.68
CA LEU A 289 22.96 -31.81 8.12
C LEU A 289 22.76 -30.49 8.88
N ALA A 290 23.14 -29.36 8.28
CA ALA A 290 22.94 -28.04 8.87
C ALA A 290 21.44 -27.69 8.96
N LEU A 291 20.61 -28.15 8.02
CA LEU A 291 19.16 -27.92 8.04
C LEU A 291 18.43 -28.70 9.15
N GLY A 292 18.98 -29.80 9.66
CA GLY A 292 18.37 -30.55 10.76
C GLY A 292 18.54 -29.91 12.13
N ILE A 293 19.46 -28.95 12.25
CA ILE A 293 19.86 -28.33 13.51
C ILE A 293 19.44 -26.86 13.50
N GLY A 294 18.62 -26.47 14.47
CA GLY A 294 18.21 -25.10 14.70
C GLY A 294 19.38 -24.26 15.21
N HIS A 295 19.69 -23.21 14.46
CA HIS A 295 20.73 -22.24 14.77
C HIS A 295 20.20 -21.20 15.75
N TRP A 296 21.03 -20.69 16.67
CA TRP A 296 20.59 -19.79 17.75
C TRP A 296 19.85 -18.54 17.24
N SER A 297 20.19 -18.06 16.05
CA SER A 297 19.54 -16.89 15.43
C SER A 297 18.06 -17.14 15.17
N LEU A 298 17.67 -18.37 14.81
CA LEU A 298 16.28 -18.75 14.60
C LEU A 298 15.49 -18.64 15.91
N PHE A 299 16.04 -19.16 17.01
CA PHE A 299 15.40 -19.14 18.33
C PHE A 299 15.31 -17.72 18.90
N MET A 300 16.37 -16.91 18.71
CA MET A 300 16.36 -15.50 19.08
C MET A 300 15.32 -14.72 18.28
N SER A 301 15.07 -15.07 17.02
CA SER A 301 14.02 -14.46 16.19
C SER A 301 12.65 -14.58 16.86
N VAL A 302 12.28 -15.81 17.25
CA VAL A 302 11.04 -16.11 18.00
C VAL A 302 11.00 -15.30 19.30
N GLY A 303 12.13 -15.24 20.03
CA GLY A 303 12.24 -14.45 21.25
C GLY A 303 11.96 -12.96 21.06
N PHE A 304 12.47 -12.35 19.99
CA PHE A 304 12.17 -10.95 19.67
C PHE A 304 10.69 -10.75 19.31
N ASN A 305 10.09 -11.66 18.55
CA ASN A 305 8.64 -11.62 18.25
C ASN A 305 7.80 -11.64 19.54
N VAL A 306 8.13 -12.52 20.49
CA VAL A 306 7.46 -12.60 21.80
C VAL A 306 7.55 -11.27 22.56
N ILE A 307 8.75 -10.66 22.60
CA ILE A 307 8.96 -9.38 23.28
C ILE A 307 8.20 -8.25 22.59
N ILE A 308 8.26 -8.16 21.25
CA ILE A 308 7.53 -7.15 20.47
C ILE A 308 6.03 -7.27 20.72
N ALA A 309 5.47 -8.49 20.63
CA ALA A 309 4.05 -8.74 20.88
C ALA A 309 3.65 -8.32 22.30
N PHE A 310 4.44 -8.70 23.32
CA PHE A 310 4.18 -8.32 24.70
C PHE A 310 4.16 -6.80 24.90
N VAL A 311 5.16 -6.07 24.39
CA VAL A 311 5.23 -4.60 24.49
C VAL A 311 4.01 -3.95 23.83
N VAL A 312 3.63 -4.40 22.64
CA VAL A 312 2.47 -3.89 21.90
C VAL A 312 1.15 -4.19 22.63
N GLN A 313 0.99 -5.40 23.17
CA GLN A 313 -0.20 -5.80 23.92
C GLN A 313 -0.31 -5.04 25.25
N CYS A 314 0.80 -4.78 25.94
CA CYS A 314 0.84 -3.91 27.12
C CYS A 314 0.38 -2.48 26.80
N PHE A 315 0.82 -1.91 25.67
CA PHE A 315 0.36 -0.59 25.21
C PHE A 315 -1.16 -0.55 25.02
N PHE A 316 -1.73 -1.55 24.34
CA PHE A 316 -3.19 -1.61 24.15
C PHE A 316 -3.95 -1.87 25.44
N THR A 317 -3.42 -2.69 26.33
CA THR A 317 -4.02 -2.94 27.66
C THR A 317 -4.06 -1.66 28.49
N ARG A 318 -2.97 -0.87 28.51
CA ARG A 318 -2.93 0.46 29.14
C ARG A 318 -3.95 1.40 28.50
N LYS A 319 -4.04 1.42 27.17
CA LYS A 319 -5.03 2.25 26.45
C LYS A 319 -6.47 1.89 26.83
N ILE A 320 -6.79 0.60 26.90
CA ILE A 320 -8.11 0.09 27.36
C ILE A 320 -8.36 0.51 28.81
N HIS A 321 -7.37 0.40 29.70
CA HIS A 321 -7.50 0.80 31.09
C HIS A 321 -7.84 2.29 31.26
N LEU A 322 -7.24 3.15 30.43
CA LEU A 322 -7.49 4.60 30.44
C LEU A 322 -8.86 4.97 29.85
N LEU A 323 -9.36 4.19 28.88
CA LEU A 323 -10.67 4.43 28.24
C LEU A 323 -11.84 3.84 29.04
N CYS A 324 -11.60 2.84 29.89
CA CYS A 324 -12.66 2.16 30.61
C CYS A 324 -13.13 2.93 31.85
N GLY A 325 -14.44 2.93 32.10
CA GLY A 325 -15.03 3.55 33.29
C GLY A 325 -14.54 2.89 34.60
N PRO A 326 -14.53 3.64 35.72
CA PRO A 326 -13.92 3.20 36.99
C PRO A 326 -14.52 1.91 37.56
N ARG A 327 -15.77 1.59 37.20
CA ARG A 327 -16.50 0.42 37.70
C ARG A 327 -16.03 -0.91 37.09
N PHE A 328 -15.59 -0.90 35.83
CA PHE A 328 -15.26 -2.14 35.09
C PHE A 328 -13.79 -2.22 34.65
N LYS A 329 -13.04 -1.11 34.74
CA LYS A 329 -11.67 -1.05 34.22
C LYS A 329 -10.75 -2.14 34.74
N TRP A 330 -10.74 -2.38 36.05
CA TRP A 330 -9.85 -3.36 36.68
C TRP A 330 -10.19 -4.80 36.30
N PHE A 331 -11.48 -5.13 36.16
CA PHE A 331 -11.93 -6.45 35.76
C PHE A 331 -11.51 -6.76 34.32
N ILE A 332 -11.83 -5.87 33.36
CA ILE A 332 -11.50 -6.07 31.95
C ILE A 332 -9.99 -6.09 31.74
N THR A 333 -9.26 -5.15 32.32
CA THR A 333 -7.81 -5.09 32.13
C THR A 333 -7.09 -6.21 32.86
N GLY A 334 -7.66 -6.74 33.96
CA GLY A 334 -7.14 -7.91 34.65
C GLY A 334 -7.19 -9.17 33.78
N ILE A 335 -8.33 -9.43 33.13
CA ILE A 335 -8.49 -10.57 32.21
C ILE A 335 -7.51 -10.46 31.03
N ILE A 336 -7.42 -9.28 30.41
CA ILE A 336 -6.50 -9.05 29.30
C ILE A 336 -5.04 -9.23 29.76
N SER A 337 -4.67 -8.65 30.91
CA SER A 337 -3.30 -8.74 31.43
C SER A 337 -2.91 -10.19 31.75
N LEU A 338 -3.85 -10.99 32.26
CA LEU A 338 -3.60 -12.42 32.51
C LEU A 338 -3.33 -13.17 31.20
N SER A 339 -4.13 -12.91 30.15
CA SER A 339 -3.91 -13.53 28.83
C SER A 339 -2.59 -13.10 28.19
N VAL A 340 -2.23 -11.82 28.29
CA VAL A 340 -0.97 -11.26 27.77
C VAL A 340 0.23 -11.84 28.53
N LEU A 341 0.12 -12.00 29.85
CA LEU A 341 1.17 -12.61 30.66
C LEU A 341 1.32 -14.10 30.31
N ALA A 342 0.22 -14.83 30.13
CA ALA A 342 0.26 -16.21 29.70
C ALA A 342 0.96 -16.35 28.33
N HIS A 343 0.65 -15.47 27.38
CA HIS A 343 1.31 -15.41 26.07
C HIS A 343 2.83 -15.20 26.19
N LEU A 344 3.27 -14.27 27.05
CA LEU A 344 4.69 -14.05 27.33
C LEU A 344 5.36 -15.29 27.94
N VAL A 345 4.73 -15.91 28.94
CA VAL A 345 5.29 -17.05 29.67
C VAL A 345 5.45 -18.26 28.74
N PHE A 346 4.41 -18.65 28.02
CA PHE A 346 4.49 -19.76 27.06
C PHE A 346 5.41 -19.45 25.87
N GLY A 347 5.52 -18.19 25.47
CA GLY A 347 6.49 -17.75 24.46
C GLY A 347 7.94 -17.93 24.92
N ILE A 348 8.28 -17.46 26.13
CA ILE A 348 9.61 -17.66 26.73
C ILE A 348 9.91 -19.15 26.91
N GLU A 349 8.94 -19.92 27.42
CA GLU A 349 9.07 -21.37 27.57
C GLU A 349 9.39 -22.04 26.22
N THR A 350 8.68 -21.66 25.15
CA THR A 350 8.93 -22.16 23.79
C THR A 350 10.36 -21.85 23.34
N VAL A 351 10.83 -20.62 23.52
CA VAL A 351 12.21 -20.22 23.17
C VAL A 351 13.23 -21.05 23.96
N VAL A 352 13.03 -21.23 25.27
CA VAL A 352 13.92 -22.05 26.11
C VAL A 352 13.97 -23.49 25.61
N TYR A 353 12.83 -24.11 25.30
CA TYR A 353 12.81 -25.47 24.75
C TYR A 353 13.50 -25.57 23.40
N LEU A 354 13.36 -24.58 22.52
CA LEU A 354 14.08 -24.52 21.25
C LEU A 354 15.60 -24.53 21.47
N PHE A 355 16.11 -23.77 22.45
CA PHE A 355 17.53 -23.77 22.81
C PHE A 355 18.02 -25.07 23.44
N ILE A 356 17.17 -25.79 24.18
CA ILE A 356 17.52 -27.07 24.81
C ILE A 356 17.55 -28.20 23.78
N LYS A 357 16.48 -28.31 22.96
CA LYS A 357 16.30 -29.43 22.04
C LYS A 357 17.18 -29.30 20.80
N LYS A 358 17.33 -28.08 20.26
CA LYS A 358 18.11 -27.70 19.07
C LYS A 358 17.78 -28.43 17.76
N GLU A 359 17.40 -29.70 17.79
CA GLU A 359 17.05 -30.50 16.62
C GLU A 359 15.64 -30.13 16.12
N LEU A 360 15.54 -29.75 14.85
CA LEU A 360 14.27 -29.35 14.25
C LEU A 360 13.31 -30.54 14.06
N SER A 361 13.85 -31.77 13.96
CA SER A 361 13.08 -33.01 13.93
C SER A 361 12.38 -33.33 15.27
N LYS A 362 12.83 -32.70 16.36
CA LYS A 362 12.28 -32.87 17.71
C LYS A 362 11.22 -31.84 18.05
N LEU A 363 10.90 -30.93 17.13
CA LEU A 363 9.88 -29.91 17.34
C LEU A 363 8.46 -30.45 17.62
N PRO A 364 8.03 -31.60 17.06
CA PRO A 364 6.74 -32.18 17.43
C PRO A 364 6.62 -32.50 18.92
N GLU A 365 7.73 -32.76 19.63
CA GLU A 365 7.74 -33.01 21.07
C GLU A 365 7.46 -31.74 21.89
N ILE A 366 7.80 -30.55 21.36
CA ILE A 366 7.56 -29.26 22.05
C ILE A 366 6.19 -28.66 21.72
N THR A 367 5.51 -29.18 20.70
CA THR A 367 4.24 -28.66 20.17
C THR A 367 3.14 -28.58 21.22
N LEU A 368 2.83 -29.70 21.88
CA LEU A 368 1.71 -29.77 22.82
C LEU A 368 1.96 -29.03 24.13
N ILE A 369 3.22 -28.96 24.56
CA ILE A 369 3.59 -28.46 25.89
C ILE A 369 3.85 -26.95 25.87
N ALA A 370 4.44 -26.42 24.80
CA ALA A 370 4.88 -25.03 24.73
C ALA A 370 4.27 -24.25 23.55
N ALA A 371 4.48 -24.72 22.31
CA ALA A 371 4.12 -23.94 21.12
C ALA A 371 2.59 -23.77 20.93
N THR A 372 1.81 -24.81 21.21
CA THR A 372 0.33 -24.74 21.11
C THR A 372 -0.27 -23.82 22.18
N PRO A 373 0.08 -23.94 23.48
CA PRO A 373 -0.34 -22.95 24.47
C PRO A 373 0.10 -21.52 24.13
N PHE A 374 1.31 -21.32 23.61
CA PHE A 374 1.81 -20.03 23.15
C PHE A 374 0.90 -19.43 22.07
N ALA A 375 0.60 -20.17 21.01
CA ALA A 375 -0.25 -19.68 19.93
C ALA A 375 -1.71 -19.45 20.36
N ILE A 376 -2.26 -20.33 21.19
CA ILE A 376 -3.63 -20.16 21.73
C ILE A 376 -3.72 -18.88 22.56
N THR A 377 -2.75 -18.66 23.46
CA THR A 377 -2.75 -17.47 24.32
C THR A 377 -2.49 -16.18 23.54
N ALA A 378 -1.72 -16.24 22.44
CA ALA A 378 -1.58 -15.14 21.48
C ALA A 378 -2.95 -14.74 20.89
N VAL A 379 -3.66 -15.70 20.30
CA VAL A 379 -4.99 -15.45 19.69
C VAL A 379 -6.01 -14.96 20.73
N LEU A 380 -6.03 -15.58 21.91
CA LEU A 380 -6.94 -15.16 23.00
C LEU A 380 -6.68 -13.71 23.43
N SER A 381 -5.41 -13.33 23.60
CA SER A 381 -5.06 -11.97 24.01
C SER A 381 -5.49 -10.94 22.97
N ASP A 382 -5.32 -11.23 21.68
CA ASP A 382 -5.75 -10.36 20.58
C ASP A 382 -7.28 -10.24 20.50
N ILE A 383 -8.01 -11.35 20.68
CA ILE A 383 -9.48 -11.35 20.72
C ILE A 383 -9.99 -10.51 21.89
N PHE A 384 -9.41 -10.66 23.09
CA PHE A 384 -9.83 -9.87 24.25
C PHE A 384 -9.53 -8.38 24.07
N ILE A 385 -8.37 -8.01 23.52
CA ILE A 385 -8.02 -6.63 23.22
C ILE A 385 -8.97 -6.04 22.16
N ALA A 386 -9.22 -6.77 21.07
CA ALA A 386 -10.11 -6.33 20.00
C ALA A 386 -11.55 -6.15 20.51
N GLY A 387 -12.07 -7.17 21.20
CA GLY A 387 -13.41 -7.16 21.76
C GLY A 387 -13.62 -6.02 22.76
N ALA A 388 -12.65 -5.79 23.65
CA ALA A 388 -12.71 -4.69 24.61
C ALA A 388 -12.68 -3.31 23.92
N LEU A 389 -11.80 -3.11 22.93
CA LEU A 389 -11.76 -1.85 22.18
C LEU A 389 -13.05 -1.61 21.39
N CYS A 390 -13.58 -2.63 20.71
CA CYS A 390 -14.84 -2.53 19.99
C CYS A 390 -16.00 -2.19 20.92
N TRP A 391 -16.10 -2.86 22.07
CA TRP A 391 -17.15 -2.60 23.05
C TRP A 391 -17.06 -1.18 23.63
N LEU A 392 -15.87 -0.74 24.04
CA LEU A 392 -15.65 0.61 24.59
C LEU A 392 -15.94 1.71 23.57
N LEU A 393 -15.45 1.55 22.34
CA LEU A 393 -15.67 2.52 21.27
C LEU A 393 -17.14 2.57 20.85
N HIS A 394 -17.82 1.42 20.77
CA HIS A 394 -19.24 1.36 20.46
C HIS A 394 -20.09 2.03 21.55
N GLY A 395 -19.76 1.80 22.83
CA GLY A 395 -20.40 2.46 23.96
C GLY A 395 -20.11 3.97 24.05
N SER A 396 -19.12 4.46 23.31
CA SER A 396 -18.79 5.89 23.21
C SER A 396 -19.52 6.61 22.08
N LYS A 397 -20.38 5.91 21.31
CA LYS A 397 -21.22 6.53 20.28
C LYS A 397 -22.18 7.54 20.91
N THR A 398 -22.43 8.61 20.17
CA THR A 398 -23.25 9.75 20.61
C THR A 398 -24.36 10.00 19.59
N ASN A 399 -25.34 10.84 19.90
CA ASN A 399 -26.39 11.20 18.93
C ASN A 399 -25.87 12.07 17.76
N PHE A 400 -24.57 12.37 17.70
CA PHE A 400 -23.95 13.12 16.61
C PHE A 400 -23.40 12.15 15.55
N LYS A 401 -24.09 12.07 14.39
CA LYS A 401 -23.71 11.24 13.22
C LYS A 401 -22.22 11.36 12.84
N ARG A 402 -21.64 12.53 13.08
CA ARG A 402 -20.25 12.90 12.74
C ARG A 402 -19.22 12.26 13.68
N THR A 403 -19.46 12.33 14.99
CA THR A 403 -18.65 11.64 16.02
C THR A 403 -18.74 10.13 15.83
N ASP A 404 -19.93 9.63 15.51
CA ASP A 404 -20.16 8.20 15.25
C ASP A 404 -19.43 7.68 14.01
N THR A 405 -19.20 8.53 13.00
CA THR A 405 -18.42 8.18 11.81
C THR A 405 -16.94 8.01 12.16
N ILE A 406 -16.38 8.90 13.00
CA ILE A 406 -14.99 8.80 13.46
C ILE A 406 -14.82 7.58 14.37
N ILE A 407 -15.74 7.36 15.30
CA ILE A 407 -15.75 6.18 16.17
C ILE A 407 -15.84 4.90 15.35
N SER A 408 -16.66 4.86 14.30
CA SER A 408 -16.78 3.69 13.43
C SER A 408 -15.48 3.42 12.65
N LYS A 409 -14.77 4.46 12.19
CA LYS A 409 -13.43 4.30 11.58
C LYS A 409 -12.40 3.76 12.58
N LEU A 410 -12.40 4.25 13.83
CA LEU A 410 -11.52 3.74 14.89
C LEU A 410 -11.83 2.28 15.25
N ILE A 411 -13.10 1.88 15.25
CA ILE A 411 -13.52 0.48 15.43
C ILE A 411 -12.98 -0.38 14.28
N ILE A 412 -13.14 0.06 13.03
CA ILE A 412 -12.61 -0.66 11.85
C ILE A 412 -11.10 -0.82 11.92
N TYR A 413 -10.36 0.23 12.30
CA TYR A 413 -8.91 0.13 12.50
C TYR A 413 -8.53 -0.83 13.63
N ALA A 414 -9.28 -0.85 14.74
CA ALA A 414 -9.05 -1.81 15.82
C ALA A 414 -9.32 -3.26 15.39
N ILE A 415 -10.38 -3.49 14.61
CA ILE A 415 -10.74 -4.81 14.08
C ILE A 415 -9.72 -5.29 13.05
N ASN A 416 -9.43 -4.50 12.02
CA ASN A 416 -8.52 -4.91 10.93
C ASN A 416 -7.12 -5.27 11.44
N ARG A 417 -6.66 -4.57 12.48
CA ARG A 417 -5.40 -4.82 13.16
C ARG A 417 -5.34 -6.22 13.79
N CYS A 418 -6.29 -6.50 14.70
CA CYS A 418 -6.32 -7.76 15.44
C CYS A 418 -6.77 -8.94 14.56
N LEU A 419 -7.56 -8.68 13.52
CA LEU A 419 -7.94 -9.69 12.54
C LEU A 419 -6.72 -10.17 11.76
N LEU A 420 -5.86 -9.26 11.30
CA LEU A 420 -4.67 -9.60 10.54
C LEU A 420 -3.69 -10.44 11.38
N THR A 421 -3.39 -10.04 12.62
CA THR A 421 -2.49 -10.79 13.51
C THR A 421 -3.08 -12.15 13.89
N SER A 422 -4.39 -12.23 14.18
CA SER A 422 -5.06 -13.49 14.50
C SER A 422 -5.08 -14.47 13.33
N VAL A 423 -5.35 -13.99 12.11
CA VAL A 423 -5.35 -14.82 10.89
C VAL A 423 -3.96 -15.41 10.65
N VAL A 424 -2.91 -14.60 10.81
CA VAL A 424 -1.52 -15.05 10.62
C VAL A 424 -1.11 -16.05 11.70
N ALA A 425 -1.44 -15.80 12.97
CA ALA A 425 -1.18 -16.75 14.06
C ALA A 425 -1.94 -18.08 13.87
N ILE A 426 -3.19 -18.04 13.42
CA ILE A 426 -3.95 -19.26 13.08
C ILE A 426 -3.29 -19.99 11.91
N GLY A 427 -2.87 -19.26 10.88
CA GLY A 427 -2.15 -19.81 9.73
C GLY A 427 -0.84 -20.50 10.13
N GLU A 428 -0.11 -19.92 11.07
CA GLU A 428 1.10 -20.50 11.66
C GLU A 428 0.80 -21.82 12.38
N VAL A 429 -0.23 -21.87 13.24
CA VAL A 429 -0.66 -23.09 13.93
C VAL A 429 -1.07 -24.18 12.95
N ILE A 430 -1.81 -23.81 11.90
CA ILE A 430 -2.21 -24.75 10.85
C ILE A 430 -0.98 -25.28 10.11
N ALA A 431 -0.06 -24.40 9.70
CA ALA A 431 1.17 -24.81 9.02
C ALA A 431 2.01 -25.75 9.89
N PHE A 432 2.14 -25.44 11.18
CA PHE A 432 2.87 -26.25 12.16
C PHE A 432 2.21 -27.61 12.43
N SER A 433 0.88 -27.66 12.47
CA SER A 433 0.12 -28.89 12.79
C SER A 433 -0.11 -29.80 11.57
N ALA A 434 -0.32 -29.22 10.39
CA ALA A 434 -0.65 -29.95 9.17
C ALA A 434 0.59 -30.46 8.42
N SER A 435 1.74 -29.83 8.61
CA SER A 435 2.99 -30.20 7.93
C SER A 435 4.20 -29.99 8.84
N PRO A 436 4.30 -30.77 9.94
CA PRO A 436 5.36 -30.62 10.94
C PRO A 436 6.77 -30.89 10.38
N ASP A 437 6.87 -31.66 9.30
CA ASP A 437 8.13 -31.98 8.62
C ASP A 437 8.62 -30.84 7.71
N THR A 438 7.85 -29.76 7.59
CA THR A 438 8.19 -28.58 6.77
C THR A 438 8.46 -27.36 7.64
N LEU A 439 9.31 -26.46 7.18
CA LEU A 439 9.68 -25.25 7.92
C LEU A 439 8.81 -24.03 7.59
N TRP A 440 7.63 -24.23 6.99
CA TRP A 440 6.77 -23.11 6.54
C TRP A 440 6.24 -22.24 7.66
N TYR A 441 6.02 -22.80 8.85
CA TYR A 441 5.60 -22.02 10.02
C TYR A 441 6.67 -20.97 10.43
N LEU A 442 7.97 -21.24 10.22
CA LEU A 442 9.04 -20.27 10.51
C LEU A 442 8.97 -19.05 9.59
N ALA A 443 8.61 -19.24 8.33
CA ALA A 443 8.44 -18.13 7.40
C ALA A 443 7.28 -17.21 7.82
N ILE A 444 6.23 -17.80 8.40
CA ILE A 444 5.09 -17.06 8.95
C ILE A 444 5.50 -16.33 10.23
N ASP A 445 6.24 -16.98 11.13
CA ASP A 445 6.77 -16.38 12.36
C ASP A 445 7.67 -15.16 12.07
N PHE A 446 8.55 -15.21 11.06
CA PHE A 446 9.40 -14.06 10.70
C PHE A 446 8.61 -12.78 10.37
N VAL A 447 7.34 -12.91 9.98
CA VAL A 447 6.47 -11.78 9.63
C VAL A 447 5.62 -11.32 10.82
N ILE A 448 5.37 -12.16 11.83
CA ILE A 448 4.37 -11.85 12.86
C ILE A 448 4.75 -10.63 13.73
N GLY A 449 6.03 -10.50 14.11
CA GLY A 449 6.51 -9.33 14.88
C GLY A 449 6.34 -8.02 14.13
N LYS A 450 6.51 -8.03 12.80
CA LYS A 450 6.26 -6.87 11.93
C LYS A 450 4.81 -6.42 12.01
N LEU A 451 3.88 -7.37 12.02
CA LEU A 451 2.45 -7.07 12.11
C LEU A 451 2.12 -6.39 13.43
N TYR A 452 2.68 -6.84 14.55
CA TYR A 452 2.53 -6.19 15.84
C TYR A 452 3.12 -4.77 15.87
N ALA A 453 4.36 -4.59 15.38
CA ALA A 453 5.01 -3.28 15.34
C ALA A 453 4.25 -2.27 14.46
N ASN A 454 3.88 -2.68 13.24
CA ASN A 454 3.14 -1.85 12.30
C ASN A 454 1.73 -1.51 12.82
N SER A 455 1.10 -2.45 13.52
CA SER A 455 -0.20 -2.25 14.17
C SER A 455 -0.17 -1.15 15.23
N LEU A 456 0.91 -1.07 16.01
CA LEU A 456 1.13 -0.02 16.99
C LEU A 456 1.38 1.33 16.29
N LEU A 457 2.29 1.37 15.33
CA LEU A 457 2.63 2.59 14.60
C LEU A 457 1.45 3.14 13.81
N ALA A 458 0.67 2.29 13.14
CA ALA A 458 -0.57 2.68 12.46
C ALA A 458 -1.58 3.31 13.45
N THR A 459 -1.69 2.76 14.66
CA THR A 459 -2.59 3.32 15.68
C THR A 459 -2.14 4.71 16.14
N LEU A 460 -0.84 4.94 16.31
CA LEU A 460 -0.31 6.24 16.70
C LEU A 460 -0.39 7.26 15.54
N ASN A 461 -0.10 6.81 14.32
CA ASN A 461 -0.02 7.68 13.15
C ASN A 461 -1.38 8.04 12.55
N SER A 462 -2.43 7.23 12.80
CA SER A 462 -3.81 7.53 12.37
C SER A 462 -4.44 8.75 13.08
N ARG A 463 -3.80 9.31 14.11
CA ARG A 463 -4.32 10.51 14.80
C ARG A 463 -4.39 11.73 13.90
N GLN A 464 -3.49 11.86 12.92
CA GLN A 464 -3.48 12.99 11.99
C GLN A 464 -4.62 12.92 10.97
N SER A 465 -4.95 11.74 10.45
CA SER A 465 -6.11 11.60 9.55
C SER A 465 -7.43 11.88 10.28
N VAL A 466 -7.50 11.56 11.58
CA VAL A 466 -8.61 11.95 12.45
C VAL A 466 -8.61 13.46 12.73
N LYS A 467 -7.46 14.08 13.02
CA LYS A 467 -7.35 15.54 13.20
C LYS A 467 -7.70 16.32 11.94
N ALA A 468 -7.22 15.87 10.78
CA ALA A 468 -7.52 16.46 9.47
C ALA A 468 -9.03 16.33 9.14
N ALA A 469 -9.61 15.16 9.42
CA ALA A 469 -11.05 15.00 9.36
C ALA A 469 -11.75 16.00 10.28
N VAL A 470 -11.29 16.22 11.52
CA VAL A 470 -11.86 17.20 12.46
C VAL A 470 -11.65 18.67 12.02
N SER A 471 -10.55 19.00 11.33
CA SER A 471 -10.28 20.36 10.85
C SER A 471 -11.06 20.74 9.59
N ASP A 472 -11.19 19.83 8.63
CA ASP A 472 -12.13 19.98 7.49
C ASP A 472 -13.56 20.13 8.00
N ILE A 473 -13.81 19.56 9.18
CA ILE A 473 -15.08 19.62 9.86
C ILE A 473 -15.37 21.01 10.46
N SER A 474 -14.36 21.70 11.01
CA SER A 474 -14.45 23.08 11.53
C SER A 474 -14.37 24.16 10.46
N GLY A 475 -13.75 23.89 9.31
CA GLY A 475 -13.75 24.82 8.17
C GLY A 475 -15.14 25.06 7.56
N ASN A 476 -16.09 24.15 7.81
CA ASN A 476 -17.48 24.23 7.36
C ASN A 476 -18.47 24.70 8.44
N SER A 477 -18.02 25.11 9.64
CA SER A 477 -18.90 25.80 10.59
C SER A 477 -18.97 27.28 10.23
N VAL A 478 -20.08 27.65 9.61
CA VAL A 478 -20.54 29.02 9.39
C VAL A 478 -20.30 29.89 10.62
N HIS A 479 -19.76 31.08 10.38
CA HIS A 479 -19.54 32.14 11.36
C HIS A 479 -20.78 32.34 12.23
N LEU A 480 -20.64 32.10 13.54
CA LEU A 480 -21.68 32.31 14.56
C LEU A 480 -21.85 33.82 14.88
N SER A 481 -21.77 34.67 13.86
CA SER A 481 -22.04 36.11 13.92
C SER A 481 -23.28 36.51 13.12
N ASP A 482 -23.89 35.59 12.36
CA ASP A 482 -25.05 35.86 11.49
C ASP A 482 -26.41 35.41 12.09
N LEU A 483 -26.50 35.22 13.40
CA LEU A 483 -27.78 34.93 14.07
C LEU A 483 -28.12 36.01 15.09
N GLU A 484 -28.61 37.14 14.57
CA GLU A 484 -29.46 38.03 15.37
C GLU A 484 -30.77 37.30 15.70
N PHE A 485 -31.02 37.14 17.00
CA PHE A 485 -32.27 36.58 17.53
C PHE A 485 -33.41 37.59 17.35
N GLY A 486 -34.17 37.45 16.26
CA GLY A 486 -35.48 38.07 16.10
C GLY A 486 -36.58 37.22 16.76
N SER A 487 -37.10 37.67 17.89
CA SER A 487 -38.29 37.10 18.54
C SER A 487 -39.54 37.30 17.67
N GLY A 488 -40.29 36.23 17.37
CA GLY A 488 -41.58 36.36 16.69
C GLY A 488 -42.28 35.03 16.40
N SER A 489 -43.25 34.69 17.23
CA SER A 489 -44.24 33.62 17.05
C SER A 489 -44.93 33.68 15.67
N SER A 490 -45.19 32.51 15.05
CA SER A 490 -46.53 32.05 14.57
C SER A 490 -46.49 31.07 13.36
N ARG A 491 -47.07 29.88 13.58
CA ARG A 491 -47.91 29.00 12.73
C ARG A 491 -47.88 29.11 11.17
N LEU A 492 -47.58 27.95 10.56
CA LEU A 492 -48.21 27.27 9.40
C LEU A 492 -49.07 28.07 8.40
N HIS A 493 -48.62 28.14 7.13
CA HIS A 493 -49.36 27.70 5.92
C HIS A 493 -48.45 27.72 4.66
N PRO A 494 -48.69 26.88 3.62
CA PRO A 494 -47.89 26.83 2.40
C PRO A 494 -48.59 27.50 1.21
N GLU A 495 -47.90 28.30 0.39
CA GLU A 495 -48.17 28.41 -1.06
C GLU A 495 -47.21 29.32 -1.87
N SER A 496 -46.88 28.82 -3.06
CA SER A 496 -46.75 29.49 -4.37
C SER A 496 -45.64 30.56 -4.68
N ARG A 497 -44.79 30.16 -5.64
CA ARG A 497 -44.36 30.81 -6.91
C ARG A 497 -43.98 32.31 -6.98
N ARG A 498 -42.84 32.50 -7.69
CA ARG A 498 -42.38 33.66 -8.52
C ARG A 498 -42.01 34.93 -7.74
N SER A 499 -41.08 35.79 -8.17
CA SER A 499 -39.99 35.82 -9.14
C SER A 499 -39.38 37.22 -9.03
N ASN A 500 -38.07 37.33 -9.27
CA ASN A 500 -37.35 38.53 -9.73
C ASN A 500 -36.88 39.59 -8.71
N PHE A 501 -35.59 39.90 -8.90
CA PHE A 501 -35.00 41.24 -9.04
C PHE A 501 -34.34 41.91 -7.81
N VAL A 502 -33.01 41.78 -7.79
CA VAL A 502 -31.96 42.81 -7.66
C VAL A 502 -32.36 44.16 -7.05
N ASP A 503 -31.69 44.54 -5.95
CA ASP A 503 -31.09 45.88 -5.85
C ASP A 503 -29.81 45.84 -4.99
N PHE A 504 -28.69 46.23 -5.59
CA PHE A 504 -27.40 46.44 -4.94
C PHE A 504 -27.27 47.95 -4.72
N ARG A 505 -27.30 48.41 -3.47
CA ARG A 505 -26.90 49.78 -3.13
C ARG A 505 -25.66 49.78 -2.25
N TYR A 506 -24.61 50.33 -2.83
CA TYR A 506 -23.34 50.70 -2.25
C TYR A 506 -23.54 51.96 -1.39
N GLU A 507 -23.06 51.96 -0.14
CA GLU A 507 -22.68 53.20 0.54
C GLU A 507 -21.34 53.00 1.24
N ALA A 508 -20.38 53.81 0.81
CA ALA A 508 -19.06 53.97 1.40
C ALA A 508 -19.08 55.19 2.33
N ARG A 509 -18.42 55.12 3.50
CA ARG A 509 -17.49 56.19 3.95
C ARG A 509 -16.75 55.95 5.27
N THR A 510 -15.42 56.19 5.17
CA THR A 510 -14.49 56.92 6.09
C THR A 510 -14.25 56.41 7.52
N GLN A 511 -13.04 55.90 7.81
CA GLN A 511 -11.82 56.59 8.28
C GLN A 511 -11.85 57.00 9.77
N SER A 512 -10.93 56.45 10.59
CA SER A 512 -9.90 57.26 11.24
C SER A 512 -8.81 56.39 11.89
N SER A 513 -7.59 56.92 11.81
CA SER A 513 -6.29 56.40 12.25
C SER A 513 -5.95 56.79 13.68
N SER A 514 -5.14 55.98 14.38
CA SER A 514 -4.07 56.50 15.28
C SER A 514 -3.14 55.38 15.78
N GLU A 515 -1.90 55.39 15.29
CA GLU A 515 -0.66 55.14 16.03
C GLU A 515 -0.03 56.54 16.30
N PRO A 516 0.95 56.77 17.21
CA PRO A 516 2.13 55.92 17.46
C PRO A 516 2.66 55.92 18.92
N ASP A 517 3.70 55.13 19.23
CA ASP A 517 4.94 55.70 19.80
C ASP A 517 6.11 54.70 19.88
N PHE A 518 7.28 55.18 19.46
CA PHE A 518 8.57 54.50 19.46
C PHE A 518 9.56 55.46 20.12
N LYS A 519 10.40 55.03 21.07
CA LYS A 519 11.63 55.75 21.49
C LYS A 519 12.57 54.86 22.36
N PRO A 520 13.86 55.22 22.54
CA PRO A 520 14.96 54.40 22.02
C PRO A 520 16.13 54.11 23.00
N SER A 521 17.06 53.26 22.52
CA SER A 521 18.53 53.19 22.77
C SER A 521 19.11 53.19 24.19
N ARG A 522 19.81 52.10 24.53
CA ARG A 522 21.28 52.09 24.73
C ARG A 522 21.87 50.76 24.31
#